data_AF-A0A953NHK7-F1
#
_entry.id   AF-A0A953NHK7-F1
#
_cell.length_a   1.000
_cell.length_b   1.000
_cell.length_c   1.000
_cell.angle_alpha   90.00
_cell.angle_beta   90.00
_cell.angle_gamma   90.00
#
_symmetry.space_group_name_H-M   'P 1'
#
loop_
_entity.id
_entity.type
_entity.pdbx_description
1 polymer ?
#
loop_
_entity_poly.entity_id
_entity_poly.type
_entity_poly.pdbx_seq_one_letter_code
_entity_poly.pdbx_strand_id
1 'polypeptide(L)'
;MDIIEKCELITSNSLVFNRDTAKNAKIDLEIYNEIKNEIIRELESIINPIIQDYKNYVKGCFYENYLMQQNKINHYEIEKKCNNVKDKINFYLKALCAINKKINEITSNNN
;
A
#
# COMPACT_ATOMS: atom_id res chain seq x y z
N MET A 1 -2.88 -0.88 -21.53
CA MET A 1 -4.12 -0.24 -22.00
C MET A 1 -3.78 1.14 -22.51
N ASP A 2 -3.95 1.36 -23.80
CA ASP A 2 -3.65 2.63 -24.48
C ASP A 2 -4.74 3.69 -24.18
N ILE A 3 -4.44 4.97 -24.41
CA ILE A 3 -5.36 6.10 -24.29
C ILE A 3 -6.60 5.91 -25.18
N ILE A 4 -6.46 5.24 -26.33
CA ILE A 4 -7.56 4.94 -27.24
C ILE A 4 -8.54 3.94 -26.59
N GLU A 5 -8.05 2.86 -25.98
CA GLU A 5 -8.88 1.89 -25.24
C GLU A 5 -9.60 2.53 -24.04
N LYS A 6 -8.95 3.45 -23.33
CA LYS A 6 -9.55 4.19 -22.22
C LYS A 6 -10.68 5.12 -22.69
N CYS A 7 -10.50 5.78 -23.83
CA CYS A 7 -11.51 6.65 -24.40
C CYS A 7 -12.71 5.85 -24.90
N GLU A 8 -12.50 4.72 -25.59
CA GLU A 8 -13.58 3.84 -26.07
C GLU A 8 -14.43 3.27 -24.93
N LEU A 9 -13.83 2.95 -23.78
CA LEU A 9 -14.55 2.54 -22.56
C LEU A 9 -15.51 3.62 -22.05
N ILE A 10 -15.14 4.90 -22.18
CA ILE A 10 -15.94 6.04 -21.73
C ILE A 10 -17.03 6.38 -22.76
N THR A 11 -16.72 6.42 -24.06
CA THR A 11 -17.67 6.81 -25.11
C THR A 11 -18.70 5.73 -25.46
N SER A 12 -18.43 4.45 -25.21
CA SER A 12 -19.33 3.34 -25.56
C SER A 12 -20.52 3.13 -24.60
N ASN A 13 -20.75 4.00 -23.62
CA ASN A 13 -21.80 3.82 -22.58
C ASN A 13 -21.66 2.50 -21.79
N SER A 14 -20.45 1.93 -21.70
CA SER A 14 -20.18 0.67 -20.98
C SER A 14 -20.35 0.79 -19.46
N LEU A 15 -20.45 2.00 -18.91
CA LEU A 15 -20.86 2.24 -17.52
C LEU A 15 -22.38 2.08 -17.28
N VAL A 16 -23.21 2.02 -18.32
CA VAL A 16 -24.67 2.17 -18.18
C VAL A 16 -25.45 0.88 -18.48
N PHE A 17 -24.98 -0.06 -19.31
CA PHE A 17 -25.63 -1.38 -19.44
C PHE A 17 -24.66 -2.46 -19.93
N ASN A 18 -24.14 -3.29 -19.02
CA ASN A 18 -23.56 -4.59 -19.38
C ASN A 18 -24.14 -5.68 -18.48
N ARG A 19 -24.99 -6.53 -19.07
CA ARG A 19 -25.57 -7.75 -18.46
C ARG A 19 -24.59 -8.94 -18.41
N ASP A 20 -23.32 -8.74 -18.78
CA ASP A 20 -22.27 -9.75 -18.67
C ASP A 20 -21.58 -9.66 -17.30
N THR A 21 -22.08 -10.42 -16.33
CA THR A 21 -21.52 -10.53 -14.97
C THR A 21 -20.03 -10.87 -14.95
N ALA A 22 -19.55 -11.68 -15.91
CA ALA A 22 -18.14 -12.06 -16.03
C ALA A 22 -17.22 -10.89 -16.46
N LYS A 23 -17.69 -9.98 -17.33
CA LYS A 23 -16.89 -8.80 -17.75
C LYS A 23 -16.82 -7.76 -16.64
N ASN A 24 -17.91 -7.57 -15.91
CA ASN A 24 -17.94 -6.67 -14.75
C ASN A 24 -16.96 -7.15 -13.66
N ALA A 25 -16.90 -8.45 -13.41
CA ALA A 25 -15.97 -9.02 -12.43
C ALA A 25 -14.48 -8.80 -12.78
N LYS A 26 -14.13 -8.79 -14.08
CA LYS A 26 -12.76 -8.51 -14.53
C LYS A 26 -12.37 -7.04 -14.30
N ILE A 27 -13.27 -6.10 -14.64
CA ILE A 27 -13.07 -4.66 -14.42
C ILE A 27 -13.02 -4.36 -12.92
N ASP A 28 -13.93 -4.92 -12.13
CA ASP A 28 -13.93 -4.77 -10.68
C ASP A 28 -12.62 -5.27 -10.08
N LEU A 29 -12.12 -6.43 -10.52
CA LEU A 29 -10.84 -6.98 -10.07
C LEU A 29 -9.66 -6.06 -10.41
N GLU A 30 -9.65 -5.43 -11.59
CA GLU A 30 -8.62 -4.46 -11.97
C GLU A 30 -8.64 -3.25 -11.03
N ILE A 31 -9.81 -2.66 -10.80
CA ILE A 31 -10.00 -1.52 -9.88
C ILE A 31 -9.53 -1.87 -8.46
N TYR A 32 -9.97 -3.01 -7.91
CA TYR A 32 -9.58 -3.41 -6.56
C TYR A 32 -8.08 -3.69 -6.44
N ASN A 33 -7.43 -4.21 -7.50
CA ASN A 33 -5.98 -4.40 -7.52
C ASN A 33 -5.22 -3.08 -7.61
N GLU A 34 -5.71 -2.09 -8.36
CA GLU A 34 -5.14 -0.74 -8.38
C GLU A 34 -5.19 -0.10 -7.00
N ILE A 35 -6.36 -0.12 -6.35
CA ILE A 35 -6.54 0.40 -4.98
C ILE A 35 -5.62 -0.33 -3.99
N LYS A 36 -5.51 -1.66 -4.10
CA LYS A 36 -4.59 -2.46 -3.27
C LYS A 36 -3.14 -1.98 -3.41
N ASN A 37 -2.69 -1.78 -4.64
CA ASN A 37 -1.32 -1.34 -4.92
C ASN A 37 -1.06 0.08 -4.37
N GLU A 38 -2.05 0.97 -4.46
CA GLU A 38 -1.95 2.31 -3.88
C GLU A 38 -1.84 2.27 -2.35
N ILE A 39 -2.67 1.46 -1.67
CA ILE A 39 -2.58 1.28 -0.21
C ILE A 39 -1.21 0.73 0.19
N ILE A 40 -0.65 -0.23 -0.57
CA ILE A 40 0.69 -0.78 -0.31
C ILE A 40 1.76 0.31 -0.44
N ARG A 41 1.72 1.13 -1.49
CA ARG A 41 2.67 2.24 -1.69
C ARG A 41 2.61 3.25 -0.54
N GLU A 42 1.41 3.59 -0.07
CA GLU A 42 1.24 4.48 1.08
C GLU A 42 1.83 3.88 2.36
N LEU A 43 1.59 2.58 2.62
CA LEU A 43 2.19 1.88 3.76
C LEU A 43 3.73 1.87 3.67
N GLU A 44 4.29 1.57 2.51
CA GLU A 44 5.73 1.58 2.27
C GLU A 44 6.34 2.96 2.48
N SER A 45 5.69 4.01 1.99
CA SER A 45 6.11 5.41 2.18
C SER A 45 6.21 5.80 3.66
N ILE A 46 5.31 5.27 4.50
CA ILE A 46 5.31 5.52 5.95
C ILE A 46 6.39 4.68 6.66
N ILE A 47 6.48 3.39 6.33
CA ILE A 47 7.27 2.42 7.11
C ILE A 47 8.76 2.48 6.73
N ASN A 48 9.09 2.66 5.44
CA ASN A 48 10.47 2.60 4.98
C ASN A 48 11.40 3.62 5.63
N PRO A 49 11.03 4.90 5.82
CA PRO A 49 11.87 5.86 6.52
C PRO A 49 12.18 5.44 7.96
N ILE A 50 11.17 4.92 8.67
CA ILE A 50 11.32 4.46 10.07
C ILE A 50 12.26 3.26 10.14
N ILE A 51 12.16 2.32 9.20
CA ILE A 51 13.08 1.18 9.10
C ILE A 51 14.51 1.66 8.83
N GLN A 52 14.70 2.66 7.98
CA GLN A 52 16.04 3.21 7.72
C GLN A 52 16.62 3.91 8.94
N ASP A 53 15.81 4.68 9.66
CA ASP A 53 16.22 5.30 10.92
C ASP A 53 16.64 4.24 11.95
N TYR A 54 15.87 3.15 12.06
CA TYR A 54 16.22 2.02 12.93
C TYR A 54 17.54 1.34 12.52
N LYS A 55 17.75 1.09 11.22
CA LYS A 55 19.01 0.54 10.71
C LYS A 55 20.20 1.45 11.04
N ASN A 56 20.02 2.76 10.92
CA ASN A 56 21.04 3.75 11.25
C ASN A 56 21.34 3.79 12.75
N TYR A 57 20.32 3.70 13.60
CA TYR A 57 20.48 3.56 15.05
C TYR A 57 21.28 2.30 15.41
N VAL A 58 20.91 1.13 14.88
CA VAL A 58 21.61 -0.13 15.14
C VAL A 58 23.08 -0.06 14.70
N LYS A 59 23.35 0.51 13.52
CA LYS A 59 24.72 0.77 13.06
C LYS A 59 25.46 1.70 14.02
N GLY A 60 24.82 2.80 14.44
CA GLY A 60 25.38 3.74 15.41
C GLY A 60 25.79 3.05 16.70
N CYS A 61 24.92 2.25 17.31
CA CYS A 61 25.24 1.49 18.53
C CYS A 61 26.39 0.49 18.33
N PHE A 62 26.52 -0.11 17.15
CA PHE A 62 27.66 -0.96 16.83
C PHE A 62 28.98 -0.16 16.78
N TYR A 63 28.99 0.99 16.11
CA TYR A 63 30.16 1.86 15.94
C TYR A 63 30.48 2.75 17.14
N GLU A 64 29.55 2.96 18.09
CA GLU A 64 29.80 3.64 19.35
C GLU A 64 30.93 2.96 20.15
N ASN A 65 31.02 1.62 20.06
CA ASN A 65 32.12 0.84 20.63
C ASN A 65 33.49 1.13 19.98
N TYR A 66 33.51 1.84 18.85
CA TYR A 66 34.70 2.14 18.05
C TYR A 66 34.94 3.65 17.87
N LEU A 67 34.29 4.53 18.66
CA LEU A 67 34.47 6.00 18.72
C LEU A 67 34.29 6.75 17.37
N MET A 68 33.63 6.16 16.36
CA MET A 68 33.69 6.65 14.97
C MET A 68 32.45 7.39 14.43
N GLN A 69 31.43 7.74 15.22
CA GLN A 69 30.22 8.41 14.67
C GLN A 69 29.71 9.64 15.43
N GLN A 70 29.39 10.69 14.66
CA GLN A 70 28.86 11.99 15.11
C GLN A 70 27.33 12.14 14.98
N ASN A 71 26.64 11.29 14.19
CA ASN A 71 25.18 11.41 13.98
C ASN A 71 24.43 10.31 14.75
N LYS A 72 24.12 10.57 16.03
CA LYS A 72 23.32 9.67 16.85
C LYS A 72 21.83 9.91 16.61
N ILE A 73 21.19 9.06 15.80
CA ILE A 73 19.73 8.91 15.86
C ILE A 73 19.40 8.24 17.20
N ASN A 74 18.50 8.82 17.99
CA ASN A 74 18.14 8.26 19.29
C ASN A 74 16.99 7.25 19.13
N HIS A 75 17.09 6.11 19.83
CA HIS A 75 16.00 5.12 19.94
C HIS A 75 14.65 5.76 20.27
N TYR A 76 14.64 6.72 21.19
CA TYR A 76 13.42 7.43 21.61
C TYR A 76 12.73 8.18 20.46
N GLU A 77 13.51 8.76 19.54
CA GLU A 77 12.95 9.46 18.38
C GLU A 77 12.30 8.49 17.39
N ILE A 78 12.89 7.31 17.23
CA ILE A 78 12.32 6.23 16.40
C ILE A 78 11.01 5.75 17.03
N GLU A 79 11.00 5.48 18.34
CA GLU A 79 9.80 5.06 19.05
C GLU A 79 8.66 6.09 18.92
N LYS A 80 8.98 7.38 19.08
CA LYS A 80 8.02 8.47 18.86
C LYS A 80 7.48 8.48 17.44
N LYS A 81 8.33 8.31 16.42
CA LYS A 81 7.89 8.21 15.00
C LYS A 81 6.95 7.03 14.80
N CYS A 82 7.27 5.85 15.34
CA CYS A 82 6.41 4.67 15.30
C CYS A 82 5.03 4.94 15.91
N ASN A 83 5.00 5.53 17.12
CA ASN A 83 3.76 5.84 17.81
C ASN A 83 2.89 6.84 17.04
N ASN A 84 3.51 7.86 16.43
CA ASN A 84 2.79 8.88 15.67
C ASN A 84 2.11 8.34 14.39
N VAL A 85 2.65 7.27 13.79
CA VAL A 85 2.10 6.70 12.55
C VAL A 85 1.26 5.45 12.79
N LYS A 86 1.24 4.92 14.02
CA LYS A 86 0.58 3.65 14.36
C LYS A 86 -0.87 3.59 13.91
N ASP A 87 -1.66 4.63 14.22
CA ASP A 87 -3.07 4.66 13.87
C ASP A 87 -3.29 4.78 12.36
N LYS A 88 -2.43 5.53 11.67
CA LYS A 88 -2.43 5.65 10.21
C LYS A 88 -2.11 4.31 9.54
N ILE A 89 -1.10 3.58 10.03
CA ILE A 89 -0.77 2.23 9.56
C ILE A 89 -1.95 1.28 9.79
N ASN A 90 -2.55 1.30 10.98
CA ASN A 90 -3.70 0.45 11.30
C ASN A 90 -4.91 0.75 10.39
N PHE A 91 -5.13 2.01 10.03
CA PHE A 91 -6.17 2.39 9.08
C PHE A 91 -5.93 1.75 7.70
N TYR A 92 -4.72 1.89 7.14
CA TYR A 92 -4.39 1.28 5.85
C TYR A 92 -4.41 -0.25 5.89
N LEU A 93 -3.98 -0.88 6.98
CA LEU A 93 -4.07 -2.33 7.14
C LEU A 93 -5.54 -2.81 7.12
N LYS A 94 -6.44 -2.10 7.81
CA LYS A 94 -7.89 -2.41 7.75
C LYS A 94 -8.43 -2.26 6.34
N ALA A 95 -8.06 -1.18 5.63
CA ALA A 95 -8.46 -0.98 4.24
C ALA A 95 -7.93 -2.10 3.33
N LEU A 96 -6.66 -2.46 3.46
CA LEU A 96 -6.03 -3.54 2.69
C LEU A 96 -6.72 -4.89 2.93
N CYS A 97 -7.09 -5.21 4.17
CA CYS A 97 -7.87 -6.40 4.50
C CYS A 97 -9.23 -6.40 3.81
N ALA A 98 -9.95 -5.28 3.81
CA ALA A 98 -11.24 -5.16 3.15
C ALA A 98 -11.13 -5.34 1.62
N ILE A 99 -10.12 -4.73 1.00
CA ILE A 99 -9.85 -4.85 -0.44
C ILE A 99 -9.48 -6.30 -0.81
N ASN A 100 -8.58 -6.93 -0.07
CA ASN A 100 -8.23 -8.34 -0.32
C ASN A 100 -9.45 -9.27 -0.15
N LYS A 101 -10.34 -9.00 0.80
CA LYS A 101 -11.60 -9.73 0.94
C LYS A 101 -12.47 -9.59 -0.32
N LYS A 102 -12.61 -8.38 -0.85
CA LYS A 102 -13.36 -8.12 -2.10
C LYS A 102 -12.76 -8.80 -3.31
N ILE A 103 -11.43 -8.75 -3.45
CA ILE A 103 -10.70 -9.48 -4.50
C ILE A 103 -11.01 -10.98 -4.41
N ASN A 104 -10.93 -11.56 -3.21
CA ASN A 104 -11.20 -12.98 -3.00
C ASN A 104 -12.67 -13.35 -3.29
N GLU A 105 -13.63 -12.50 -2.94
CA GLU A 105 -15.04 -12.69 -3.28
C GLU A 105 -15.25 -12.73 -4.81
N ILE A 106 -14.61 -11.81 -5.54
CA ILE A 106 -14.70 -11.72 -7.00
C ILE A 106 -14.03 -12.93 -7.67
N THR A 107 -12.85 -13.34 -7.21
CA THR A 107 -12.13 -14.48 -7.79
C THR A 107 -12.79 -15.82 -7.47
N SER A 108 -13.39 -15.97 -6.29
CA SER A 108 -14.09 -17.22 -5.90
C SER A 108 -15.42 -17.41 -6.62
N ASN A 109 -16.09 -16.33 -7.04
CA ASN A 109 -17.35 -16.39 -7.78
C ASN A 109 -17.19 -16.65 -9.30
N ASN A 110 -15.95 -16.62 -9.80
CA ASN A 110 -15.62 -16.85 -11.22
C ASN A 110 -14.94 -18.22 -11.48
N ASN A 111 -14.82 -19.05 -10.45
CA ASN A 111 -14.44 -20.47 -10.55
C ASN A 111 -15.69 -21.35 -10.50
#